data_AF-D2VK00-F1
#
_entry.id   AF-D2VK00-F1
#
_cell.length_a   1.000
_cell.length_b   1.000
_cell.length_c   1.000
_cell.angle_alpha   90.00
_cell.angle_beta   90.00
_cell.angle_gamma   90.00
#
_symmetry.space_group_name_H-M   'P 1'
#
loop_
_entity.id
_entity.type
_entity.pdbx_description
1 polymer ?
#
loop_
_entity_poly.entity_id
_entity_poly.type
_entity_poly.pdbx_seq_one_letter_code
_entity_poly.pdbx_strand_id
1 'polypeptide(L)'
;MKSFISSSCGVVRNITKTQNINCSLLNSLSTTPRLFSTSACNFEQQQQASEEVARGRLFFITLVKSPFHQTEDVQDSIKVLKLKKVHQIQVHKDSPQIRGLIYKCRLLLSVKSVSTAELFPEGTQHLPQHVRLTMKEKHELKLKAMREKKSMKSLIEEYIAAKSAQQ
;
A
#
# COMPACT_ATOMS: atom_id res chain seq x y z
N MET A 1 2.33 38.82 -42.19
CA MET A 1 3.57 38.56 -41.43
C MET A 1 3.15 37.80 -40.17
N LYS A 2 3.44 36.53 -39.86
CA LYS A 2 4.47 35.52 -40.19
C LYS A 2 3.76 34.15 -40.10
N SER A 3 3.62 33.41 -41.21
CA SER A 3 4.36 32.19 -41.57
C SER A 3 4.13 30.96 -40.67
N PHE A 4 3.44 29.96 -41.27
CA PHE A 4 3.64 28.52 -41.15
C PHE A 4 5.05 28.09 -40.70
N ILE A 5 5.16 27.10 -39.80
CA ILE A 5 6.09 25.95 -39.94
C ILE A 5 5.47 24.72 -39.28
N SER A 6 5.10 23.75 -40.11
CA SER A 6 4.99 22.33 -39.82
C SER A 6 6.38 21.73 -39.57
N SER A 7 6.55 20.86 -38.57
CA SER A 7 7.67 19.92 -38.55
C SER A 7 7.20 18.50 -38.22
N SER A 8 7.01 17.80 -39.33
CA SER A 8 7.05 16.36 -39.55
C SER A 8 8.36 15.70 -39.13
N CYS A 9 8.32 14.37 -39.10
CA CYS A 9 9.45 13.41 -39.09
C CYS A 9 10.18 13.32 -37.74
N GLY A 10 10.30 12.16 -37.10
CA GLY A 10 10.76 10.86 -37.56
C GLY A 10 11.70 10.38 -36.44
N VAL A 11 11.86 9.11 -36.10
CA VAL A 11 12.42 8.04 -36.92
C VAL A 11 12.36 6.79 -36.02
N VAL A 12 11.71 5.75 -36.53
CA VAL A 12 11.83 4.38 -36.02
C VAL A 12 13.25 3.88 -36.32
N ARG A 13 13.98 3.39 -35.31
CA ARG A 13 15.16 2.54 -35.54
C ARG A 13 14.99 1.24 -34.76
N ASN A 14 14.45 0.24 -35.43
CA ASN A 14 14.67 -1.15 -35.08
C ASN A 14 16.11 -1.51 -35.45
N ILE A 15 16.91 -1.89 -34.45
CA ILE A 15 18.25 -2.44 -34.65
C ILE A 15 18.18 -3.89 -34.18
N THR A 16 17.76 -4.80 -35.07
CA THR A 16 17.96 -6.24 -34.92
C THR A 16 18.99 -6.68 -35.94
N LYS A 17 20.25 -6.77 -35.52
CA LYS A 17 21.31 -7.50 -36.22
C LYS A 17 22.43 -7.80 -35.23
N THR A 18 22.30 -8.92 -34.53
CA THR A 18 23.46 -9.58 -33.92
C THR A 18 23.67 -10.88 -34.66
N GLN A 19 24.84 -10.91 -35.31
CA GLN A 19 25.29 -11.95 -36.18
C GLN A 19 25.55 -13.22 -35.38
N ASN A 20 25.07 -14.31 -35.99
CA ASN A 20 25.39 -15.68 -35.70
C ASN A 20 26.90 -15.90 -35.91
N ILE A 21 27.67 -16.00 -34.82
CA ILE A 21 29.06 -16.45 -34.88
C ILE A 21 29.07 -17.90 -34.40
N ASN A 22 29.19 -18.79 -35.37
CA ASN A 22 29.56 -20.18 -35.17
C ASN A 22 30.98 -20.22 -34.56
N CYS A 23 31.07 -20.54 -33.28
CA CYS A 23 32.32 -21.00 -32.65
C CYS A 23 32.16 -22.48 -32.30
N SER A 24 32.17 -23.32 -33.32
CA SER A 24 32.57 -24.70 -33.19
C SER A 24 34.10 -24.73 -33.17
N LEU A 25 34.71 -25.02 -32.01
CA LEU A 25 35.89 -25.89 -31.92
C LEU A 25 36.37 -26.03 -30.47
N LEU A 26 36.62 -27.29 -30.13
CA LEU A 26 37.50 -27.82 -29.08
C LEU A 26 36.87 -28.12 -27.71
N ASN A 27 36.27 -29.32 -27.71
CA ASN A 27 36.30 -30.29 -26.62
C ASN A 27 37.71 -30.42 -26.02
N SER A 28 37.80 -30.38 -24.69
CA SER A 28 38.32 -31.47 -23.84
C SER A 28 38.80 -30.91 -22.50
N LEU A 29 38.14 -31.31 -21.42
CA LEU A 29 38.75 -31.97 -20.26
C LEU A 29 37.79 -31.97 -19.06
N SER A 30 37.74 -33.13 -18.40
CA SER A 30 37.23 -33.42 -17.05
C SER A 30 35.74 -33.21 -16.79
N THR A 31 35.00 -34.28 -17.08
CA THR A 31 33.76 -34.67 -16.44
C THR A 31 33.96 -34.76 -14.92
N THR A 32 33.57 -33.72 -14.19
CA THR A 32 33.15 -33.89 -12.80
C THR A 32 31.64 -34.16 -12.81
N PRO A 33 31.13 -35.17 -12.06
CA PRO A 33 29.70 -35.30 -11.88
C PRO A 33 29.22 -34.09 -11.08
N ARG A 34 28.64 -33.10 -11.77
CA ARG A 34 27.85 -32.06 -11.12
C ARG A 34 26.73 -32.77 -10.37
N LEU A 35 26.80 -32.72 -9.04
CA LEU A 35 25.69 -33.00 -8.13
C LEU A 35 24.55 -32.01 -8.45
N PHE A 36 23.80 -32.31 -9.50
CA PHE A 36 22.51 -31.71 -9.82
C PHE A 36 21.46 -32.44 -8.99
N SER A 37 21.23 -31.99 -7.76
CA SER A 37 20.15 -32.55 -6.93
C SER A 37 19.79 -31.64 -5.75
N THR A 38 19.46 -30.37 -6.00
CA THR A 38 18.66 -29.56 -5.04
C THR A 38 17.77 -28.51 -5.73
N SER A 39 17.48 -28.62 -7.03
CA SER A 39 16.71 -27.59 -7.76
C SER A 39 15.20 -27.84 -7.86
N ALA A 40 14.69 -29.01 -7.44
CA ALA A 40 13.26 -29.30 -7.50
C ALA A 40 12.46 -28.88 -6.25
N CYS A 41 13.14 -28.59 -5.11
CA CYS A 41 12.44 -28.37 -3.83
C CYS A 41 12.14 -26.89 -3.51
N ASN A 42 12.48 -25.94 -4.39
CA ASN A 42 12.24 -24.50 -4.15
C ASN A 42 11.07 -23.92 -4.95
N PHE A 43 10.34 -24.73 -5.73
CA PHE A 43 9.20 -24.23 -6.52
C PHE A 43 7.94 -24.06 -5.67
N GLU A 44 7.74 -24.90 -4.65
CA GLU A 44 6.57 -24.82 -3.76
C GLU A 44 6.65 -23.63 -2.77
N GLN A 45 7.85 -23.19 -2.38
CA GLN A 45 8.02 -21.96 -1.59
C GLN A 45 7.74 -20.67 -2.37
N GLN A 46 7.73 -20.71 -3.71
CA GLN A 46 7.39 -19.54 -4.54
C GLN A 46 5.89 -19.29 -4.59
N GLN A 47 5.05 -20.30 -4.33
CA GLN A 47 3.60 -20.19 -4.45
C GLN A 47 2.98 -19.46 -3.25
N GLN A 48 3.45 -19.73 -2.03
CA GLN A 48 2.98 -19.03 -0.80
C GLN A 48 3.33 -17.53 -0.80
N ALA A 49 4.44 -17.14 -1.44
CA ALA A 49 4.82 -15.73 -1.58
C ALA A 49 3.91 -14.96 -2.56
N SER A 50 3.27 -15.67 -3.50
CA SER A 50 2.47 -15.09 -4.59
C SER A 50 1.03 -14.76 -4.18
N GLU A 51 0.40 -15.55 -3.31
CA GLU A 51 -0.97 -15.28 -2.85
C GLU A 51 -1.05 -14.13 -1.84
N GLU A 52 0.00 -13.93 -1.04
CA GLU A 52 0.19 -12.74 -0.18
C GLU A 52 0.30 -11.43 -0.99
N VAL A 53 0.52 -11.49 -2.31
CA VAL A 53 0.51 -10.30 -3.18
C VAL A 53 -0.92 -9.83 -3.44
N ALA A 54 -1.91 -10.73 -3.40
CA ALA A 54 -3.30 -10.41 -3.71
C ALA A 54 -4.01 -9.63 -2.59
N ARG A 55 -3.59 -9.79 -1.32
CA ARG A 55 -4.22 -9.13 -0.16
C ARG A 55 -3.85 -7.66 0.05
N GLY A 56 -3.05 -7.09 -0.85
CA GLY A 56 -2.64 -5.69 -0.81
C GLY A 56 -1.68 -5.42 0.36
N ARG A 57 -0.40 -5.29 0.07
CA ARG A 57 0.61 -4.95 1.09
C ARG A 57 0.60 -3.45 1.36
N LEU A 58 0.97 -3.06 2.57
CA LEU A 58 1.15 -1.66 2.95
C LEU A 58 2.63 -1.40 3.29
N PHE A 59 3.11 -0.21 2.91
CA PHE A 59 4.43 0.28 3.29
C PHE A 59 4.29 1.34 4.39
N PHE A 60 4.95 1.09 5.51
CA PHE A 60 5.24 2.10 6.52
C PHE A 60 6.61 2.71 6.19
N ILE A 61 6.59 3.94 5.72
CA ILE A 61 7.78 4.65 5.28
C ILE A 61 8.12 5.71 6.34
N THR A 62 9.33 5.64 6.87
CA THR A 62 9.87 6.60 7.84
C THR A 62 11.06 7.33 7.23
N LEU A 63 11.05 8.66 7.29
CA LEU A 63 12.21 9.47 6.90
C LEU A 63 13.25 9.46 8.03
N VAL A 64 14.42 8.85 7.83
CA VAL A 64 15.45 8.74 8.87
C VAL A 64 16.50 9.84 8.76
N LYS A 65 16.82 10.26 7.53
CA LYS A 65 17.83 11.30 7.26
C LYS A 65 17.22 12.50 6.56
N SER A 66 17.80 13.69 6.78
CA SER A 66 17.37 14.93 6.12
C SER A 66 17.67 14.89 4.61
N PRO A 67 16.75 15.39 3.75
CA PRO A 67 16.93 15.40 2.30
C PRO A 67 17.75 16.59 1.76
N PHE A 68 18.17 17.54 2.61
CA PHE A 68 18.75 18.82 2.17
C PHE A 68 19.98 18.69 1.25
N HIS A 69 20.84 17.69 1.48
CA HIS A 69 22.08 17.48 0.71
C HIS A 69 21.92 16.50 -0.45
N GLN A 70 20.69 16.29 -0.92
CA GLN A 70 20.38 15.34 -1.99
C GLN A 70 19.95 16.09 -3.24
N THR A 71 19.99 15.41 -4.39
CA THR A 71 19.55 15.99 -5.66
C THR A 71 18.09 16.44 -5.58
N GLU A 72 17.74 17.49 -6.30
CA GLU A 72 16.38 18.06 -6.33
C GLU A 72 15.33 16.99 -6.69
N ASP A 73 15.67 16.11 -7.63
CA ASP A 73 14.94 14.92 -8.02
C ASP A 73 14.52 14.01 -6.85
N VAL A 74 15.42 13.83 -5.88
CA VAL A 74 15.20 13.01 -4.68
C VAL A 74 14.36 13.78 -3.68
N GLN A 75 14.59 15.10 -3.54
CA GLN A 75 13.78 15.96 -2.68
C GLN A 75 12.32 16.00 -3.15
N ASP A 76 12.08 16.08 -4.46
CA ASP A 76 10.73 16.07 -5.03
C ASP A 76 10.04 14.73 -4.85
N SER A 77 10.79 13.63 -4.95
CA SER A 77 10.28 12.29 -4.66
C SER A 77 9.80 12.17 -3.19
N ILE A 78 10.54 12.79 -2.26
CA ILE A 78 10.17 12.84 -0.84
C ILE A 78 8.94 13.71 -0.59
N LYS A 79 8.82 14.84 -1.31
CA LYS A 79 7.61 15.68 -1.29
C LYS A 79 6.38 14.91 -1.79
N VAL A 80 6.52 14.13 -2.86
CA VAL A 80 5.45 13.26 -3.41
C VAL A 80 5.04 12.19 -2.38
N LEU A 81 5.99 11.60 -1.66
CA LEU A 81 5.72 10.66 -0.56
C LEU A 81 5.12 11.33 0.70
N LYS A 82 4.96 12.67 0.70
CA LYS A 82 4.43 13.50 1.80
C LYS A 82 5.22 13.46 3.10
N LEU A 83 6.54 13.22 3.01
CA LEU A 83 7.44 13.22 4.15
C LEU A 83 8.09 14.60 4.28
N LYS A 84 7.69 15.37 5.30
CA LYS A 84 8.18 16.74 5.55
C LYS A 84 9.17 16.80 6.71
N LYS A 85 8.99 15.96 7.73
CA LYS A 85 9.79 15.96 8.96
C LYS A 85 10.55 14.64 9.11
N VAL A 86 11.73 14.71 9.73
CA VAL A 86 12.48 13.50 10.10
C VAL A 86 11.68 12.72 11.15
N HIS A 87 11.74 11.39 11.06
CA HIS A 87 10.95 10.41 11.83
C HIS A 87 9.44 10.46 11.61
N GLN A 88 8.95 11.24 10.65
CA GLN A 88 7.56 11.16 10.22
C GLN A 88 7.31 9.81 9.55
N ILE A 89 6.25 9.13 9.98
CA ILE A 89 5.77 7.87 9.40
C ILE A 89 4.61 8.18 8.46
N GLN A 90 4.63 7.60 7.26
CA GLN A 90 3.52 7.65 6.31
C GLN A 90 3.20 6.23 5.82
N VAL A 91 1.91 5.93 5.72
CA VAL A 91 1.41 4.65 5.24
C VAL A 91 0.97 4.79 3.79
N HIS A 92 1.53 3.95 2.93
CA HIS A 92 1.20 3.92 1.50
C HIS A 92 0.76 2.52 1.09
N LYS A 93 -0.15 2.46 0.12
CA LYS A 93 -0.49 1.20 -0.55
C LYS A 93 0.68 0.75 -1.40
N ASP A 94 0.88 -0.55 -1.47
CA ASP A 94 1.87 -1.14 -2.37
C ASP A 94 1.45 -0.91 -3.84
N SER A 95 2.16 0.00 -4.50
CA SER A 95 2.02 0.31 -5.93
C SER A 95 3.42 0.33 -6.55
N PRO A 96 3.59 -0.13 -7.80
CA PRO A 96 4.88 -0.07 -8.49
C PRO A 96 5.46 1.35 -8.55
N GLN A 97 4.60 2.38 -8.60
CA GLN A 97 5.03 3.78 -8.59
C GLN A 97 5.69 4.14 -7.25
N ILE A 98 5.06 3.76 -6.13
CA ILE A 98 5.61 3.97 -4.78
C ILE A 98 6.89 3.16 -4.58
N ARG A 99 6.96 1.92 -5.08
CA ARG A 99 8.18 1.11 -5.05
C ARG A 99 9.34 1.79 -5.78
N GLY A 100 9.08 2.37 -6.96
CA GLY A 100 10.09 3.13 -7.71
C GLY A 100 10.62 4.34 -6.94
N LEU A 101 9.73 5.10 -6.30
CA LEU A 101 10.10 6.23 -5.45
C LEU A 101 10.93 5.79 -4.22
N ILE A 102 10.51 4.71 -3.55
CA ILE A 102 11.25 4.12 -2.43
C ILE A 102 12.67 3.74 -2.86
N TYR A 103 12.81 3.07 -4.01
CA TYR A 103 14.10 2.64 -4.50
C TYR A 103 15.03 3.84 -4.80
N LYS A 104 14.47 4.91 -5.39
CA LYS A 104 15.19 6.18 -5.63
C LYS A 104 15.67 6.82 -4.32
N CYS A 105 14.87 6.78 -3.26
CA CYS A 105 15.14 7.43 -1.97
C CYS A 105 15.69 6.49 -0.88
N ARG A 106 16.15 5.28 -1.23
CA ARG A 106 16.48 4.18 -0.28
C ARG A 106 17.47 4.52 0.83
N LEU A 107 18.36 5.49 0.60
CA LEU A 107 19.39 5.88 1.58
C LEU A 107 18.84 6.75 2.74
N LEU A 108 17.67 7.37 2.53
CA LEU A 108 17.07 8.33 3.45
C LEU A 108 15.91 7.73 4.24
N LEU A 109 15.34 6.64 3.72
CA LEU A 109 14.10 6.04 4.21
C LEU A 109 14.38 4.72 4.94
N SER A 110 13.60 4.46 5.99
CA SER A 110 13.41 3.13 6.55
C SER A 110 12.01 2.67 6.18
N VAL A 111 11.91 1.48 5.58
CA VAL A 111 10.63 0.94 5.09
C VAL A 111 10.34 -0.37 5.81
N LYS A 112 9.11 -0.50 6.30
CA LYS A 112 8.55 -1.76 6.81
C LYS A 112 7.35 -2.13 5.94
N SER A 113 7.40 -3.32 5.35
CA SER A 113 6.25 -3.91 4.65
C SER A 113 5.41 -4.68 5.65
N VAL A 114 4.10 -4.42 5.69
CA VAL A 114 3.18 -5.12 6.58
C VAL A 114 2.01 -5.63 5.74
N SER A 115 1.63 -6.89 5.96
CA SER A 115 0.44 -7.47 5.35
C SER A 115 -0.82 -6.95 6.05
N THR A 116 -1.91 -6.78 5.31
CA THR A 116 -3.19 -6.36 5.89
C THR A 116 -3.73 -7.36 6.91
N ALA A 117 -3.38 -8.64 6.78
CA ALA A 117 -3.74 -9.71 7.72
C ALA A 117 -3.09 -9.50 9.10
N GLU A 118 -1.87 -8.98 9.19
CA GLU A 118 -1.17 -8.75 10.46
C GLU A 118 -1.72 -7.55 11.25
N LEU A 119 -2.22 -6.52 10.57
CA LEU A 119 -2.70 -5.29 11.23
C LEU A 119 -4.05 -5.46 11.90
N PHE A 120 -4.84 -6.44 11.46
CA PHE A 120 -6.18 -6.70 11.97
C PHE A 120 -6.30 -8.18 12.34
N PRO A 121 -5.71 -8.63 13.45
CA PRO A 121 -5.90 -10.00 13.94
C PRO A 121 -7.34 -10.17 14.41
N GLU A 122 -8.27 -10.45 13.49
CA GLU A 122 -9.58 -11.13 13.61
C GLU A 122 -10.51 -10.77 14.79
N GLY A 123 -10.26 -9.69 15.54
CA GLY A 123 -11.01 -9.35 16.76
C GLY A 123 -11.64 -7.95 16.76
N THR A 124 -11.31 -7.10 15.78
CA THR A 124 -12.05 -5.85 15.59
C THR A 124 -13.22 -6.17 14.68
N GLN A 125 -14.41 -6.39 15.25
CA GLN A 125 -15.64 -6.45 14.47
C GLN A 125 -15.65 -5.24 13.53
N HIS A 126 -15.48 -5.48 12.23
CA HIS A 126 -15.65 -4.46 11.23
C HIS A 126 -17.05 -3.91 11.44
N LEU A 127 -17.16 -2.69 11.98
CA LEU A 127 -18.41 -1.96 12.05
C LEU A 127 -19.03 -2.07 10.67
N PRO A 128 -20.21 -2.69 10.51
CA PRO A 128 -20.77 -2.96 9.20
C PRO A 128 -20.75 -1.64 8.44
N GLN A 129 -20.01 -1.61 7.31
CA GLN A 129 -20.00 -0.50 6.36
C GLN A 129 -21.46 -0.18 6.16
N HIS A 130 -21.86 1.01 6.61
CA HIS A 130 -23.23 1.41 6.85
C HIS A 130 -24.15 0.62 5.93
N VAL A 131 -24.82 -0.40 6.47
CA VAL A 131 -25.84 -1.14 5.71
C VAL A 131 -26.68 -0.04 5.10
N ARG A 132 -26.83 -0.02 3.76
CA ARG A 132 -27.67 0.97 3.10
C ARG A 132 -29.08 0.72 3.62
N LEU A 133 -29.41 1.35 4.75
CA LEU A 133 -30.70 1.22 5.36
C LEU A 133 -31.68 1.84 4.40
N THR A 134 -32.69 1.07 4.05
CA THR A 134 -33.85 1.56 3.34
C THR A 134 -34.47 2.71 4.15
N MET A 135 -35.22 3.59 3.49
CA MET A 135 -35.87 4.72 4.18
C MET A 135 -36.79 4.26 5.31
N LYS A 136 -37.37 3.06 5.18
CA LYS A 136 -38.21 2.42 6.21
C LYS A 136 -37.41 2.09 7.47
N GLU A 137 -36.28 1.40 7.34
CA GLU A 137 -35.42 1.05 8.47
C GLU A 137 -34.84 2.28 9.17
N LYS A 138 -34.49 3.32 8.41
CA LYS A 138 -34.06 4.62 9.00
C LYS A 138 -35.16 5.26 9.84
N HIS A 139 -36.42 5.22 9.37
CA HIS A 139 -37.55 5.78 10.08
C HIS A 139 -37.84 5.02 11.38
N GLU A 140 -37.79 3.68 11.35
CA GLU A 140 -37.96 2.83 12.52
C GLU A 140 -36.88 3.08 13.58
N LEU A 141 -35.61 3.17 13.18
CA LEU A 141 -34.52 3.53 14.07
C LEU A 141 -34.72 4.91 14.69
N LYS A 142 -35.19 5.88 13.91
CA LYS A 142 -35.50 7.22 14.40
C LYS A 142 -36.62 7.22 15.44
N LEU A 143 -37.70 6.45 15.21
CA LEU A 143 -38.79 6.30 16.17
C LEU A 143 -38.32 5.62 17.46
N LYS A 144 -37.51 4.56 17.34
CA LYS A 144 -36.94 3.85 18.50
C LYS A 144 -36.08 4.78 19.34
N ALA A 145 -35.20 5.55 18.71
CA ALA A 145 -34.37 6.54 19.40
C ALA A 145 -35.20 7.66 20.07
N MET A 146 -36.33 8.08 19.48
CA MET A 146 -37.22 9.05 20.13
C MET A 146 -37.93 8.46 21.36
N ARG A 147 -38.34 7.19 21.32
CA ARG A 147 -38.93 6.50 22.48
C ARG A 147 -37.92 6.36 23.62
N GLU A 148 -36.70 5.93 23.31
CA GLU A 148 -35.61 5.79 24.29
C GLU A 148 -35.21 7.14 24.92
N LYS A 149 -35.16 8.22 24.12
CA LYS A 149 -34.93 9.57 24.66
C LYS A 149 -36.04 10.02 25.60
N LYS A 150 -37.30 9.71 25.26
CA LYS A 150 -38.46 10.03 26.11
C LYS A 150 -38.42 9.24 27.42
N SER A 151 -38.09 7.95 27.37
CA SER A 151 -37.97 7.13 28.58
C SER A 151 -36.78 7.54 29.46
N MET A 152 -35.63 7.90 28.88
CA MET A 152 -34.52 8.42 29.68
C MET A 152 -34.87 9.74 30.36
N LYS A 153 -35.59 10.63 29.66
CA LYS A 153 -36.01 11.91 30.24
C LYS A 153 -36.92 11.70 31.46
N SER A 154 -37.89 10.79 31.38
CA SER A 154 -38.77 10.49 32.52
C SER A 154 -38.00 9.86 33.69
N LEU A 155 -37.05 8.96 33.42
CA LEU A 155 -36.21 8.36 34.48
C LEU A 155 -35.34 9.41 35.19
N ILE A 156 -34.83 10.39 34.44
CA ILE A 156 -34.05 11.50 35.01
C ILE A 156 -34.93 12.39 35.89
N GLU A 157 -36.15 12.72 35.44
CA GLU A 157 -37.11 13.51 36.21
C GLU A 157 -37.49 12.80 37.52
N GLU A 158 -37.76 11.49 37.45
CA GLU A 158 -38.04 10.65 38.62
C GLU A 158 -36.86 10.63 39.61
N TYR A 159 -35.63 10.48 39.11
CA TYR A 159 -34.43 10.54 39.93
C TYR A 159 -34.24 11.89 40.63
N ILE A 160 -34.46 13.00 39.91
CA ILE A 160 -34.37 14.35 40.49
C ILE A 160 -35.43 14.52 41.59
N ALA A 161 -36.67 14.07 41.36
CA ALA A 161 -37.75 14.15 42.34
C ALA A 161 -37.43 13.34 43.61
N ALA A 162 -36.96 12.10 43.45
CA ALA A 162 -36.54 11.25 44.57
C ALA A 162 -35.41 11.88 45.39
N LYS A 163 -34.44 12.51 44.72
CA LYS A 163 -33.32 13.19 45.38
C LYS A 163 -33.75 14.44 46.15
N SER A 164 -34.71 15.21 45.62
CA SER A 164 -35.26 16.38 46.33
C SER A 164 -36.09 16.02 47.56
N ALA A 165 -36.70 14.83 47.62
CA ALA A 165 -37.50 14.40 48.78
C ALA A 165 -36.65 13.94 49.98
N GLN A 166 -35.34 13.73 49.79
CA GLN A 166 -34.41 13.31 50.83
C GLN A 166 -33.66 14.49 51.50
N GLN A 167 -33.81 15.71 50.97
CA GLN A 167 -33.23 16.95 51.52
C GLN A 167 -34.28 17.71 52.31
#